data_AF-A0A6I3DI45-F1
#
_entry.id   AF-A0A6I3DI45-F1
#
_cell.length_a   1.000
_cell.length_b   1.000
_cell.length_c   1.000
_cell.angle_alpha   90.00
_cell.angle_beta   90.00
_cell.angle_gamma   90.00
#
_symmetry.space_group_name_H-M   'P 1'
#
loop_
_entity.id
_entity.type
_entity.pdbx_description
1 polymer ?
#
loop_
_entity_poly.entity_id
_entity_poly.type
_entity_poly.pdbx_seq_one_letter_code
_entity_poly.pdbx_strand_id
1 'polypeptide(L)' 'MTTIPIATARANLSQLVEDASSTHERIEITKNGRRAAV' A
#
# COMPACT_ATOMS: atom_id res chain seq x y z
N MET A 1 -6.59 5.72 -5.70
CA MET A 1 -6.30 5.70 -4.24
C MET A 1 -6.75 4.35 -3.72
N THR A 2 -5.81 3.51 -3.34
CA THR A 2 -6.05 2.08 -3.06
C THR A 2 -5.75 1.81 -1.60
N THR A 3 -6.66 1.15 -0.87
CA THR A 3 -6.47 0.84 0.55
C THR A 3 -6.26 -0.65 0.72
N ILE A 4 -5.13 -1.05 1.32
CA ILE A 4 -4.76 -2.46 1.51
C ILE A 4 -4.41 -2.78 2.96
N PRO A 5 -4.59 -4.02 3.42
CA PRO A 5 -4.06 -4.48 4.71
C PRO A 5 -2.53 -4.56 4.71
N ILE A 6 -1.92 -4.35 5.87
CA ILE A 6 -0.47 -4.48 6.08
C ILE A 6 0.10 -5.85 5.68
N ALA A 7 -0.71 -6.91 5.77
CA ALA A 7 -0.32 -8.25 5.32
C ALA A 7 -0.08 -8.28 3.80
N THR A 8 -0.98 -7.67 3.03
CA THR A 8 -0.90 -7.56 1.56
C THR A 8 0.26 -6.65 1.15
N ALA A 9 0.44 -5.53 1.84
CA ALA A 9 1.55 -4.60 1.59
C ALA A 9 2.90 -5.29 1.78
N ARG A 10 3.08 -6.06 2.86
CA ARG A 10 4.32 -6.80 3.12
C ARG A 10 4.60 -7.87 2.07
N ALA A 11 3.57 -8.58 1.61
CA ALA A 11 3.73 -9.66 0.63
C ALA A 11 4.15 -9.15 -0.76
N ASN A 12 3.78 -7.92 -1.11
CA ASN A 12 3.94 -7.38 -2.47
C ASN A 12 4.70 -6.04 -2.52
N LEU A 13 5.51 -5.75 -1.48
CA LEU A 13 6.05 -4.40 -1.27
C LEU A 13 6.81 -3.85 -2.49
N SER A 14 7.69 -4.66 -3.08
CA SER A 14 8.50 -4.21 -4.24
C SER A 14 7.64 -3.82 -5.43
N GLN A 15 6.62 -4.61 -5.77
CA GLN A 15 5.71 -4.31 -6.88
C GLN A 15 4.90 -3.05 -6.60
N LEU A 16 4.35 -2.93 -5.39
CA LEU A 16 3.54 -1.77 -5.00
C LEU A 16 4.34 -0.47 -5.04
N VAL A 17 5.64 -0.50 -4.72
CA VAL A 17 6.54 0.65 -4.83
C VAL A 17 6.79 1.01 -6.30
N GLU A 18 7.03 0.03 -7.16
CA GLU A 18 7.22 0.27 -8.60
C GLU A 18 5.97 0.87 -9.25
N ASP A 19 4.81 0.31 -8.93
CA ASP A 19 3.51 0.80 -9.41
C ASP A 19 3.27 2.23 -8.93
N ALA A 20 3.46 2.50 -7.64
CA ALA A 20 3.30 3.86 -7.08
C ALA A 20 4.31 4.85 -7.69
N SER A 21 5.54 4.42 -7.97
CA SER A 21 6.58 5.26 -8.57
C SER A 21 6.26 5.63 -10.01
N SER A 22 5.78 4.67 -10.80
CA SER A 22 5.43 4.89 -12.21
C SER A 22 4.12 5.67 -12.40
N THR A 23 3.12 5.40 -11.56
CA THR A 23 1.76 5.96 -11.69
C THR A 23 1.52 7.20 -10.83
N HIS A 24 2.38 7.46 -9.84
CA HIS A 24 2.19 8.48 -8.80
C HIS A 24 0.93 8.26 -7.97
N GLU A 25 0.41 7.03 -7.93
CA GLU A 25 -0.73 6.68 -7.11
C GLU A 25 -0.35 6.56 -5.63
N ARG A 26 -1.31 6.91 -4.77
CA ARG A 26 -1.20 6.75 -3.32
C ARG A 26 -1.87 5.45 -2.87
N ILE A 27 -1.16 4.69 -2.04
CA ILE A 27 -1.61 3.43 -1.46
C ILE A 27 -1.71 3.63 0.05
N GLU A 28 -2.91 3.47 0.60
CA GLU A 28 -3.12 3.52 2.04
C GLU A 28 -2.97 2.14 2.66
N ILE A 29 -2.16 2.05 3.70
CA ILE A 29 -1.93 0.80 4.42
C ILE A 29 -2.71 0.82 5.73
N THR A 30 -3.49 -0.23 5.97
CA THR A 30 -4.25 -0.41 7.20
C THR A 30 -3.65 -1.50 8.10
N LYS A 31 -3.72 -1.29 9.40
CA LYS A 31 -3.40 -2.29 10.44
C LYS A 31 -4.63 -2.46 11.33
N ASN A 32 -5.15 -3.69 11.41
CA ASN A 32 -6.36 -4.02 12.17
C ASN A 32 -7.56 -3.11 11.82
N GLY A 33 -7.77 -2.86 10.52
CA GLY A 33 -8.87 -2.05 10.00
C GLY A 33 -8.71 -0.54 10.16
N ARG A 34 -7.58 -0.05 10.70
CA ARG A 34 -7.29 1.38 10.87
C ARG A 34 -6.15 1.82 9.96
N ARG A 35 -6.27 3.00 9.37
CA ARG A 35 -5.21 3.62 8.57
C ARG A 35 -3.96 3.81 9.43
N ALA A 36 -2.83 3.32 8.93
CA ALA A 36 -1.55 3.33 9.65
C ALA A 36 -0.44 4.03 8.87
N ALA A 37 -0.48 3.98 7.53
CA ALA A 37 0.51 4.64 6.67
C ALA A 37 -0.07 4.99 5.29
N VAL A 38 0.65 5.85 4.56
CA VAL A 38 0.48 6.19 3.15
C VAL A 38 1.86 6.30 2.50
#